data_AF-A0A5N5EA84-F1
#
_entry.id   AF-A0A5N5EA84-F1
#
_cell.length_a   1.000
_cell.length_b   1.000
_cell.length_c   1.000
_cell.angle_alpha   90.00
_cell.angle_beta   90.00
_cell.angle_gamma   90.00
#
_symmetry.space_group_name_H-M   'P 1'
#
loop_
_entity.id
_entity.type
_entity.pdbx_description
1 polymer ?
#
loop_
_entity_poly.entity_id
_entity_poly.type
_entity_poly.pdbx_seq_one_letter_code
_entity_poly.pdbx_strand_id
1 'polypeptide(L)'
;MKARSVSATAVISVGVFTLAGCGGASSPEGSVGEYAKDGSFTTVINADPGNLHPLITNLTSTQIVNAYSYDSLIDIDAQTRTVRPYLAESWREEGNTLKFVLKKGVTCADGTSFTAQTA
;
A
#
# COMPACT_ATOMS: atom_id res chain seq x y z
N MET A 1 59.90 59.09 -12.98
CA MET A 1 59.94 59.73 -11.65
C MET A 1 59.00 58.98 -10.71
N LYS A 2 59.50 58.64 -9.52
CA LYS A 2 58.79 58.21 -8.30
C LYS A 2 58.05 56.86 -8.32
N ALA A 3 58.70 55.88 -7.71
CA ALA A 3 58.09 54.68 -7.12
C ALA A 3 57.09 55.05 -6.01
N ARG A 4 56.16 54.13 -5.72
CA ARG A 4 55.62 53.92 -4.36
C ARG A 4 54.93 52.56 -4.24
N SER A 5 55.59 51.65 -3.54
CA SER A 5 55.05 50.43 -2.94
C SER A 5 54.54 50.71 -1.52
N VAL A 6 53.39 50.18 -1.10
CA VAL A 6 53.08 49.90 0.32
C VAL A 6 52.16 48.66 0.40
N SER A 7 52.55 47.72 1.28
CA SER A 7 51.89 46.49 1.71
C SER A 7 50.66 46.71 2.61
N ALA A 8 49.76 45.71 2.71
CA ALA A 8 49.35 45.02 3.96
C ALA A 8 47.94 44.37 3.88
N THR A 9 47.91 43.05 4.09
CA THR A 9 47.09 42.25 5.03
C THR A 9 45.54 42.30 5.06
N ALA A 10 44.97 41.10 5.27
CA ALA A 10 43.65 40.71 5.82
C ALA A 10 42.58 40.29 4.77
N VAL A 11 42.26 38.98 4.58
CA VAL A 11 41.57 37.99 5.45
C VAL A 11 40.02 38.12 5.38
N ILE A 12 39.34 36.97 5.13
CA ILE A 12 37.87 36.68 5.26
C ILE A 12 37.01 37.30 4.13
N SER A 13 36.05 36.66 3.43
CA SER A 13 35.18 35.49 3.65
C SER A 13 34.44 35.11 2.35
N VAL A 14 34.24 33.80 2.16
CA VAL A 14 33.02 33.09 1.71
C VAL A 14 31.96 33.86 0.91
N GLY A 15 31.60 33.33 -0.26
CA GLY A 15 30.36 33.71 -0.94
C GLY A 15 30.17 33.14 -2.35
N VAL A 16 30.44 31.85 -2.61
CA VAL A 16 29.99 31.22 -3.86
C VAL A 16 28.54 30.78 -3.68
N PHE A 17 27.61 31.67 -4.04
CA PHE A 17 26.21 31.31 -4.26
C PHE A 17 26.13 30.39 -5.48
N THR A 18 26.16 29.07 -5.26
CA THR A 18 25.72 28.12 -6.28
C THR A 18 24.20 28.17 -6.35
N LEU A 19 23.70 28.55 -7.53
CA LEU A 19 22.30 28.45 -7.95
C LEU A 19 21.71 27.08 -7.58
N ALA A 20 20.97 27.01 -6.47
CA ALA A 20 20.00 25.94 -6.27
C ALA A 20 18.81 26.27 -7.18
N GLY A 21 18.85 25.73 -8.39
CA GLY A 21 17.73 25.78 -9.31
C GLY A 21 16.50 25.17 -8.65
N CYS A 22 15.45 25.97 -8.49
CA CYS A 22 14.09 25.50 -8.23
C CYS A 22 13.56 24.88 -9.54
N GLY A 23 14.19 23.79 -9.97
CA GLY A 23 13.66 22.90 -10.99
C GLY A 23 12.93 21.79 -10.25
N GLY A 24 11.61 21.69 -10.44
CA GLY A 24 10.83 20.58 -9.95
C GLY A 24 11.50 19.28 -10.38
N ALA A 25 12.16 18.62 -9.44
CA ALA A 25 12.65 17.28 -9.63
C ALA A 25 11.40 16.43 -9.86
N SER A 26 11.23 16.00 -11.11
CA SER A 26 10.44 14.82 -11.44
C SER A 26 10.72 13.76 -10.37
N SER A 27 9.70 13.40 -9.61
CA SER A 27 9.77 12.30 -8.65
C SER A 27 10.50 11.14 -9.33
N PRO A 28 11.60 10.62 -8.77
CA PRO A 28 12.15 9.37 -9.24
C PRO A 28 11.00 8.36 -9.22
N GLU A 29 10.79 7.64 -10.32
CA GLU A 29 9.93 6.46 -10.33
C GLU A 29 10.30 5.64 -9.09
N GLY A 30 9.36 5.59 -8.15
CA GLY A 30 9.63 5.19 -6.79
C GLY A 30 10.31 3.83 -6.79
N SER A 31 11.56 3.80 -6.32
CA SER A 31 12.14 2.56 -5.82
C SER A 31 11.13 2.01 -4.82
N VAL A 32 10.57 0.84 -5.10
CA VAL A 32 9.68 0.16 -4.15
C VAL A 32 10.51 -0.06 -2.89
N GLY A 33 10.29 0.76 -1.87
CA GLY A 33 11.00 0.66 -0.61
C GLY A 33 10.76 -0.73 0.00
N GLU A 34 11.72 -1.22 0.78
CA GLU A 34 11.50 -2.49 1.49
C GLU A 34 10.27 -2.37 2.41
N TYR A 35 9.40 -3.38 2.37
CA TYR A 35 8.21 -3.41 3.24
C TYR A 35 8.63 -3.42 4.72
N ALA A 36 7.88 -2.71 5.55
CA ALA A 36 8.08 -2.74 6.98
C ALA A 36 7.88 -4.18 7.52
N LYS A 37 8.88 -4.68 8.25
CA LYS A 37 8.80 -5.94 9.01
C LYS A 37 8.46 -5.61 10.46
N ASP A 38 7.51 -6.33 11.05
CA ASP A 38 7.03 -6.12 12.43
C ASP A 38 6.55 -4.69 12.73
N GLY A 39 6.08 -3.98 11.70
CA GLY A 39 5.52 -2.64 11.81
C GLY A 39 4.08 -2.64 12.34
N SER A 40 3.68 -1.54 12.97
CA SER A 40 2.29 -1.27 13.30
C SER A 40 1.70 -0.26 12.31
N PHE A 41 0.48 -0.53 11.86
CA PHE A 41 -0.30 0.40 11.04
C PHE A 41 -1.51 0.89 11.84
N THR A 42 -1.69 2.20 11.89
CA THR A 42 -2.84 2.84 12.56
C THR A 42 -3.71 3.52 11.53
N THR A 43 -5.00 3.22 11.55
CA THR A 43 -6.02 3.87 10.71
C THR A 43 -7.19 4.34 11.54
N VAL A 44 -7.93 5.32 11.01
CA VAL A 44 -9.15 5.85 11.63
C VAL A 44 -10.36 5.22 10.94
N ILE A 45 -11.29 4.72 11.73
CA ILE A 45 -12.62 4.32 11.28
C ILE A 45 -13.60 5.36 11.81
N ASN A 46 -14.50 5.83 10.95
CA ASN A 46 -15.36 6.98 11.20
C ASN A 46 -16.60 6.70 12.08
N ALA A 47 -16.81 5.44 12.47
CA ALA A 47 -17.91 5.00 13.33
C ALA A 47 -17.58 3.65 13.99
N ASP A 48 -18.31 3.31 15.04
CA ASP A 48 -18.29 1.97 15.64
C ASP A 48 -18.69 0.92 14.56
N PRO A 49 -17.89 -0.15 14.35
CA PRO A 49 -18.22 -1.22 13.41
C PRO A 49 -19.32 -2.17 13.89
N GLY A 50 -19.74 -2.13 15.15
CA GLY A 50 -20.81 -2.98 15.68
C GLY A 50 -20.51 -4.48 15.52
N ASN A 51 -21.44 -5.22 14.90
CA ASN A 51 -21.29 -6.67 14.70
C ASN A 51 -20.40 -6.95 13.48
N LEU A 52 -19.29 -7.68 13.69
CA LEU A 52 -18.28 -7.99 12.67
C LEU A 52 -18.67 -9.15 11.74
N HIS A 53 -19.82 -9.77 11.90
CA HIS A 53 -20.23 -10.89 11.05
C HIS A 53 -20.51 -10.42 9.61
N PRO A 54 -19.72 -10.85 8.61
CA PRO A 54 -19.72 -10.25 7.27
C PRO A 54 -21.04 -10.44 6.51
N LEU A 55 -21.83 -11.46 6.83
CA LEU A 55 -23.07 -11.75 6.10
C LEU A 55 -24.32 -11.03 6.63
N ILE A 56 -24.24 -10.30 7.74
CA ILE A 56 -25.42 -9.67 8.36
C ILE A 56 -25.26 -8.16 8.56
N THR A 57 -24.10 -7.60 8.20
CA THR A 57 -23.83 -6.16 8.30
C THR A 57 -24.02 -5.46 6.96
N ASN A 58 -24.48 -4.22 6.98
CA ASN A 58 -24.46 -3.30 5.85
C ASN A 58 -23.63 -2.02 6.13
N LEU A 59 -22.95 -1.96 7.28
CA LEU A 59 -22.17 -0.80 7.70
C LEU A 59 -20.80 -0.79 7.02
N THR A 60 -20.43 0.34 6.43
CA THR A 60 -19.10 0.53 5.81
C THR A 60 -17.97 0.43 6.83
N SER A 61 -18.18 0.91 8.07
CA SER A 61 -17.18 0.77 9.16
C SER A 61 -16.86 -0.69 9.44
N THR A 62 -17.86 -1.57 9.48
CA THR A 62 -17.65 -3.03 9.61
C THR A 62 -16.92 -3.61 8.41
N GLN A 63 -17.30 -3.22 7.18
CA GLN A 63 -16.67 -3.74 5.96
C GLN A 63 -15.18 -3.40 5.89
N ILE A 64 -14.78 -2.20 6.35
CA ILE A 64 -13.36 -1.80 6.46
C ILE A 64 -12.62 -2.71 7.43
N VAL A 65 -13.19 -3.03 8.60
CA VAL A 65 -12.58 -3.95 9.56
C VAL A 65 -12.50 -5.37 9.00
N ASN A 66 -13.56 -5.82 8.33
CA ASN A 66 -13.64 -7.17 7.79
C ASN A 66 -12.63 -7.41 6.67
N ALA A 67 -12.21 -6.38 5.93
CA ALA A 67 -11.15 -6.49 4.93
C ALA A 67 -9.78 -6.91 5.51
N TYR A 68 -9.60 -6.82 6.84
CA TYR A 68 -8.39 -7.31 7.53
C TYR A 68 -8.56 -8.72 8.14
N SER A 69 -9.79 -9.23 8.23
CA SER A 69 -10.10 -10.46 8.99
C SER A 69 -10.74 -11.56 8.14
N TYR A 70 -11.31 -11.23 6.99
CA TYR A 70 -12.01 -12.15 6.10
C TYR A 70 -11.59 -11.92 4.65
N ASP A 71 -11.47 -13.01 3.91
CA ASP A 71 -11.09 -13.02 2.51
C ASP A 71 -12.23 -13.59 1.65
N SER A 72 -12.35 -13.11 0.41
CA SER A 72 -13.33 -13.58 -0.59
C SER A 72 -12.72 -14.52 -1.63
N LEU A 73 -13.55 -15.21 -2.42
CA LEU A 73 -13.05 -16.07 -3.50
C LEU A 73 -12.33 -15.27 -4.60
N ILE A 74 -12.84 -14.07 -4.87
CA ILE A 74 -12.32 -13.13 -5.87
C ILE A 74 -12.03 -11.79 -5.21
N ASP A 75 -11.20 -10.99 -5.84
CA ASP A 75 -10.92 -9.63 -5.43
C ASP A 75 -11.18 -8.66 -6.60
N ILE A 76 -11.40 -7.39 -6.28
CA ILE A 76 -11.64 -6.32 -7.27
C ILE A 76 -10.47 -5.35 -7.17
N ASP A 77 -9.74 -5.19 -8.28
CA ASP A 77 -8.66 -4.22 -8.34
C ASP A 77 -9.20 -2.80 -8.07
N ALA A 78 -8.61 -2.12 -7.11
CA ALA A 78 -9.10 -0.80 -6.67
C ALA A 78 -8.99 0.27 -7.76
N GLN A 79 -8.02 0.15 -8.68
CA GLN A 79 -7.76 1.11 -9.74
C GLN A 79 -8.55 0.79 -11.00
N THR A 80 -8.43 -0.44 -11.50
CA THR A 80 -9.00 -0.87 -12.78
C THR A 80 -10.42 -1.42 -12.66
N ARG A 81 -10.85 -1.75 -11.43
CA ARG A 81 -12.13 -2.42 -11.13
C ARG A 81 -12.27 -3.79 -11.78
N THR A 82 -11.17 -4.39 -12.23
CA THR A 82 -11.18 -5.74 -12.80
C THR A 82 -11.27 -6.79 -11.70
N VAL A 83 -12.08 -7.82 -11.93
CA VAL A 83 -12.15 -8.99 -11.06
C VAL A 83 -10.89 -9.85 -11.25
N ARG A 84 -10.28 -10.28 -10.14
CA ARG A 84 -9.05 -11.09 -10.13
C ARG A 84 -9.11 -12.25 -9.13
N PRO A 85 -8.27 -13.29 -9.32
CA PRO A 85 -8.14 -14.39 -8.35
C PRO A 85 -7.77 -13.91 -6.95
N TYR A 86 -8.39 -14.50 -5.93
CA TYR A 86 -8.06 -14.26 -4.53
C TYR A 86 -7.96 -15.59 -3.77
N LEU A 87 -8.93 -16.01 -2.93
CA LEU A 87 -8.89 -17.37 -2.36
C LEU A 87 -9.12 -18.46 -3.42
N ALA A 88 -9.84 -18.15 -4.49
CA ALA A 88 -9.88 -18.98 -5.69
C ALA A 88 -8.67 -18.65 -6.59
N GLU A 89 -8.01 -19.68 -7.12
CA GLU A 89 -6.93 -19.52 -8.12
C GLU A 89 -7.49 -19.23 -9.52
N SER A 90 -8.69 -19.73 -9.82
CA SER A 90 -9.38 -19.50 -11.09
C SER A 90 -10.87 -19.80 -10.96
N TRP A 91 -11.65 -19.34 -11.93
CA TRP A 91 -13.03 -19.73 -12.09
C TRP A 91 -13.40 -19.82 -13.57
N ARG A 92 -14.47 -20.55 -13.86
CA ARG A 92 -15.06 -20.59 -15.19
C ARG A 92 -16.58 -20.66 -15.11
N GLU A 93 -17.21 -19.99 -16.06
CA GLU A 93 -18.66 -20.00 -16.25
C GLU A 93 -19.05 -21.16 -17.18
N GLU A 94 -20.08 -21.90 -16.79
CA GLU A 94 -20.67 -23.01 -17.53
C GLU A 94 -22.20 -22.84 -17.53
N GLY A 95 -22.71 -22.01 -18.44
CA GLY A 95 -24.14 -21.68 -18.49
C GLY A 95 -24.60 -20.92 -17.24
N ASN A 96 -25.42 -21.54 -16.40
CA ASN A 96 -25.87 -20.96 -15.12
C ASN A 96 -24.98 -21.35 -13.93
N THR A 97 -23.88 -22.05 -14.17
CA THR A 97 -23.01 -22.60 -13.13
C THR A 97 -21.67 -21.87 -13.14
N LEU A 98 -21.20 -21.44 -11.97
CA LEU A 98 -19.86 -20.88 -11.79
C LEU A 98 -19.00 -21.88 -11.00
N LYS A 99 -17.89 -22.32 -11.58
CA LYS A 99 -16.98 -23.28 -10.93
C LYS A 99 -15.69 -22.58 -10.53
N PHE A 100 -15.41 -22.56 -9.24
CA PHE A 100 -14.17 -22.04 -8.66
C PHE A 100 -13.18 -23.18 -8.41
N VAL A 101 -11.90 -22.91 -8.65
CA VAL A 101 -10.80 -23.75 -8.17
C VAL A 101 -10.13 -23.00 -7.02
N LEU A 102 -10.06 -23.61 -5.84
CA LEU A 102 -9.53 -22.99 -4.63
C LEU A 102 -8.01 -23.13 -4.55
N LYS A 103 -7.34 -22.11 -3.99
CA LYS A 103 -5.91 -22.20 -3.65
C LYS A 103 -5.69 -23.30 -2.61
N LYS A 104 -4.57 -24.01 -2.75
CA LYS A 104 -4.15 -25.05 -1.81
C LYS A 104 -3.35 -24.46 -0.66
N GLY A 105 -3.45 -25.09 0.52
CA GLY A 105 -2.65 -24.75 1.69
C GLY A 105 -3.06 -23.48 2.42
N VAL A 106 -4.22 -22.91 2.08
CA VAL A 106 -4.82 -21.80 2.83
C VAL A 106 -5.40 -22.36 4.14
N THR A 107 -5.13 -21.67 5.24
CA THR A 107 -5.66 -22.00 6.57
C THR A 107 -6.45 -20.83 7.14
N CYS A 108 -7.50 -21.14 7.88
CA CYS A 108 -8.22 -20.18 8.70
C CYS A 108 -7.38 -19.76 9.92
N ALA A 109 -7.83 -18.71 10.62
CA ALA A 109 -7.13 -18.18 11.80
C ALA A 109 -6.98 -19.19 12.96
N ASP A 110 -7.85 -20.21 13.01
CA ASP A 110 -7.80 -21.30 13.99
C ASP A 110 -6.88 -22.47 13.57
N GLY A 111 -6.22 -22.35 12.41
CA GLY A 111 -5.32 -23.36 11.86
C GLY A 111 -6.03 -24.46 11.05
N THR A 112 -7.35 -24.46 10.96
CA THR A 112 -8.07 -25.41 10.09
C THR A 112 -7.84 -25.09 8.62
N SER A 113 -7.89 -26.10 7.76
CA SER A 113 -7.74 -25.91 6.30
C SER A 113 -8.98 -25.23 5.71
N PHE A 114 -8.76 -24.26 4.83
CA PHE A 114 -9.81 -23.70 4.00
C PHE A 114 -10.23 -24.71 2.92
N THR A 115 -11.51 -25.07 2.88
CA THR A 115 -12.08 -26.01 1.90
C THR A 115 -13.31 -25.43 1.23
N ALA A 116 -13.84 -26.14 0.22
CA ALA A 116 -15.10 -25.76 -0.43
C ALA A 116 -16.32 -25.78 0.51
N GLN A 117 -16.25 -26.48 1.65
CA GLN A 117 -17.33 -26.50 2.65
C GLN A 117 -17.31 -25.25 3.54
N THR A 118 -16.15 -24.63 3.71
CA THR A 118 -15.94 -23.43 4.53
C THR A 118 -15.77 -22.17 3.69
N ALA A 119 -15.97 -22.29 2.36
CA ALA A 119 -15.90 -21.21 1.39
C ALA A 119 -17.17 -20.36 1.34
#